data_AF-A0A7S3AY23-F1
#
_entry.id   AF-A0A7S3AY23-F1
#
_cell.length_a   1.000
_cell.length_b   1.000
_cell.length_c   1.000
_cell.angle_alpha   90.00
_cell.angle_beta   90.00
_cell.angle_gamma   90.00
#
_symmetry.space_group_name_H-M   'P 1'
#
loop_
_entity.id
_entity.type
_entity.pdbx_description
1 polymer ?
#
loop_
_entity_poly.entity_id
_entity_poly.type
_entity_poly.pdbx_seq_one_letter_code
_entity_poly.pdbx_strand_id
1 'polypeptide(L)'
;DTSIMANGLTLPATELNSVRTYNLSSVGKALPSWLSAKKTAAFAKKRKKDADDRLEVIQELYFPTASGRVKVSTDGESLMATGCYPPQVRCYELRELSLKFSRHFEADVVQFQILSADWKKCVFMLADRTIEFHSQFGRHHTTRIPHFGRTIAYQRETCDLLAAGASEDIYRLNLEQGCFLSPLRTGASGINVLAIHPGHGMIGAGTQDGVVQCWDPRTRERLGSCSPFDAVGYLPDKASPKEVTALRFDTRGLQLATGLSSGHVVVYDIRRPSPLLVKDHQYGLPIVDLKYHTGDAYIVSADTKIVKIWEPVHGAIYTTVQPAADINDVALYPDSGMIFLALETERLGAYFTPSLGPAPRWCHFLDNLTEEMEVAAEASVYDDYTFVTREELESLQMETLVGTTMLRPYMHGFFIDARLHSKAVALSQPFAYEQWRKEKIEEKVASKVLRSEMITTAFVYCEIG
;
A
#
# COMPACT_ATOMS: atom_id res chain seq x y z
N ASP A 1 -4.02 15.42 -4.79
CA ASP A 1 -4.72 14.59 -5.79
C ASP A 1 -4.47 15.12 -7.19
N THR A 2 -3.29 14.86 -7.74
CA THR A 2 -2.98 15.09 -9.14
C THR A 2 -3.16 13.75 -9.87
N SER A 3 -4.26 13.59 -10.61
CA SER A 3 -4.48 12.45 -11.48
C SER A 3 -3.69 12.66 -12.77
N ILE A 4 -2.61 11.90 -12.97
CA ILE A 4 -1.78 11.97 -14.17
C ILE A 4 -2.27 10.89 -15.14
N MET A 5 -2.50 11.25 -16.40
CA MET A 5 -3.08 10.39 -17.42
C MET A 5 -1.97 9.76 -18.26
N ALA A 6 -1.89 8.43 -18.28
CA ALA A 6 -1.20 7.68 -19.32
C ALA A 6 -2.15 6.58 -19.81
N ASN A 7 -2.41 6.51 -21.12
CA ASN A 7 -3.20 5.46 -21.78
C ASN A 7 -4.65 5.23 -21.25
N GLY A 8 -5.29 6.24 -20.66
CA GLY A 8 -6.67 6.14 -20.15
C GLY A 8 -6.81 5.50 -18.77
N LEU A 9 -5.69 5.11 -18.12
CA LEU A 9 -5.68 4.60 -16.75
C LEU A 9 -5.11 5.68 -15.81
N THR A 10 -5.86 6.05 -14.77
CA THR A 10 -5.39 7.01 -13.76
C THR A 10 -5.20 6.33 -12.41
N LEU A 11 -3.96 6.25 -11.93
CA LEU A 11 -3.66 5.91 -10.55
C LEU A 11 -3.53 7.21 -9.73
N PRO A 12 -4.27 7.37 -8.61
CA PRO A 12 -4.03 8.48 -7.71
C PRO A 12 -2.67 8.31 -7.04
N ALA A 13 -1.74 9.19 -7.40
CA ALA A 13 -0.42 9.29 -6.77
C ALA A 13 -0.44 10.40 -5.71
N THR A 14 0.14 10.09 -4.56
CA THR A 14 0.47 11.08 -3.52
C THR A 14 1.98 11.24 -3.48
N GLU A 15 2.46 12.46 -3.70
CA GLU A 15 3.88 12.78 -3.60
C GLU A 15 4.16 13.42 -2.25
N LEU A 16 5.15 12.89 -1.53
CA LEU A 16 5.63 13.50 -0.30
C LEU A 16 7.14 13.27 -0.16
N ASN A 17 7.88 14.31 0.23
CA ASN A 17 9.36 14.28 0.28
C ASN A 17 10.01 13.77 -1.01
N SER A 18 9.53 14.23 -2.18
CA SER A 18 10.01 13.81 -3.52
C SER A 18 9.87 12.31 -3.83
N VAL A 19 9.11 11.57 -3.02
CA VAL A 19 8.80 10.16 -3.27
C VAL A 19 7.32 10.02 -3.60
N ARG A 20 7.04 9.33 -4.71
CA ARG A 20 5.71 9.04 -5.19
C ARG A 20 5.19 7.74 -4.56
N THR A 21 4.01 7.80 -3.96
CA THR A 21 3.27 6.62 -3.52
C THR A 21 1.99 6.51 -4.35
N TYR A 22 1.79 5.36 -4.99
CA TYR A 22 0.62 5.08 -5.80
C TYR A 22 -0.40 4.29 -5.00
N ASN A 23 -1.66 4.73 -5.02
CA ASN A 23 -2.75 3.99 -4.42
C ASN A 23 -3.43 3.10 -5.49
N LEU A 24 -3.17 1.80 -5.40
CA LEU A 24 -3.69 0.75 -6.30
C LEU A 24 -5.10 0.31 -5.91
N SER A 25 -5.49 0.52 -4.65
CA SER A 25 -6.88 0.35 -4.24
C SER A 25 -7.63 1.59 -4.67
N SER A 26 -8.35 1.54 -5.80
CA SER A 26 -9.17 2.68 -6.18
C SER A 26 -10.21 2.92 -5.08
N VAL A 27 -9.95 3.91 -4.23
CA VAL A 27 -10.89 4.42 -3.22
C VAL A 27 -11.95 5.19 -3.98
N GLY A 28 -12.80 4.46 -4.70
CA GLY A 28 -14.12 4.96 -5.03
C GLY A 28 -14.90 5.00 -3.73
N LYS A 29 -15.40 6.18 -3.34
CA LYS A 29 -16.38 6.32 -2.25
C LYS A 29 -17.38 5.17 -2.38
N ALA A 30 -17.37 4.22 -1.44
CA ALA A 30 -18.30 3.10 -1.48
C ALA A 30 -19.72 3.65 -1.62
N LEU A 31 -20.51 3.09 -2.53
CA LEU A 31 -21.92 3.49 -2.61
C LEU A 31 -22.58 2.94 -1.33
N PRO A 32 -23.25 3.77 -0.53
CA PRO A 32 -23.92 3.29 0.66
C PRO A 32 -24.89 2.15 0.30
N SER A 33 -24.83 1.05 1.05
CA SER A 33 -25.59 -0.18 0.78
C SER A 33 -27.11 0.00 0.85
N TRP A 34 -27.61 1.09 1.43
CA TRP A 34 -29.05 1.42 1.51
C TRP A 34 -29.61 2.09 0.25
N LEU A 35 -28.76 2.42 -0.75
CA LEU A 35 -29.26 2.97 -2.01
C LEU A 35 -30.09 1.91 -2.76
N SER A 36 -31.29 2.29 -3.22
CA SER A 36 -32.17 1.38 -3.95
C SER A 36 -31.51 0.86 -5.23
N ALA A 37 -31.64 -0.43 -5.51
CA ALA A 37 -31.01 -1.13 -6.64
C ALA A 37 -31.13 -0.41 -7.99
N LYS A 38 -32.23 0.34 -8.21
CA LYS A 38 -32.48 1.14 -9.41
C LYS A 38 -31.58 2.39 -9.49
N LYS A 39 -31.39 3.08 -8.36
CA LYS A 39 -30.42 4.19 -8.24
C LYS A 39 -28.99 3.65 -8.25
N THR A 40 -28.71 2.53 -7.56
CA THR A 40 -27.40 1.87 -7.62
C THR A 40 -27.05 1.44 -9.04
N ALA A 41 -27.99 0.91 -9.83
CA ALA A 41 -27.77 0.57 -11.24
C ALA A 41 -27.56 1.80 -12.13
N ALA A 42 -28.26 2.92 -11.88
CA ALA A 42 -28.04 4.16 -12.61
C ALA A 42 -26.68 4.80 -12.28
N PHE A 43 -26.29 4.84 -11.00
CA PHE A 43 -24.97 5.27 -10.54
C PHE A 43 -23.87 4.30 -10.99
N ALA A 44 -24.13 3.00 -11.03
CA ALA A 44 -23.22 1.99 -11.54
C ALA A 44 -23.02 2.13 -13.06
N LYS A 45 -24.05 2.46 -13.85
CA LYS A 45 -23.88 2.79 -15.28
C LYS A 45 -23.03 4.04 -15.50
N LYS A 46 -23.23 5.08 -14.67
CA LYS A 46 -22.41 6.30 -14.70
C LYS A 46 -20.96 6.02 -14.28
N ARG A 47 -20.78 5.21 -13.23
CA ARG A 47 -19.48 4.73 -12.77
C ARG A 47 -18.83 3.70 -13.70
N LYS A 48 -19.57 2.96 -14.51
CA LYS A 48 -18.99 1.95 -15.42
C LYS A 48 -18.01 2.61 -16.40
N LYS A 49 -18.33 3.84 -16.83
CA LYS A 49 -17.45 4.69 -17.63
C LYS A 49 -16.20 5.12 -16.85
N ASP A 50 -16.33 5.46 -15.56
CA ASP A 50 -15.20 5.81 -14.68
C ASP A 50 -14.46 4.57 -14.11
N ALA A 51 -15.01 3.36 -14.29
CA ALA A 51 -14.50 2.10 -13.75
C ALA A 51 -13.67 1.33 -14.79
N ASP A 52 -13.97 1.49 -16.08
CA ASP A 52 -13.09 1.02 -17.16
C ASP A 52 -11.70 1.69 -17.07
N ASP A 53 -11.62 2.92 -16.56
CA ASP A 53 -10.37 3.69 -16.40
C ASP A 53 -9.60 3.35 -15.10
N ARG A 54 -10.13 2.46 -14.25
CA ARG A 54 -9.53 2.13 -12.93
C ARG A 54 -8.88 0.75 -12.93
N LEU A 55 -7.58 0.75 -12.66
CA LEU A 55 -6.83 -0.47 -12.43
C LEU A 55 -7.19 -1.08 -11.06
N GLU A 56 -7.76 -2.27 -11.04
CA GLU A 56 -7.81 -3.12 -9.86
C GLU A 56 -6.79 -4.24 -10.04
N VAL A 57 -5.72 -4.21 -9.23
CA VAL A 57 -4.61 -5.17 -9.36
C VAL A 57 -5.04 -6.56 -8.89
N ILE A 58 -5.74 -6.64 -7.75
CA ILE A 58 -6.26 -7.89 -7.20
C ILE A 58 -7.78 -7.83 -7.28
N GLN A 59 -8.37 -8.82 -7.94
CA GLN A 59 -9.81 -8.94 -8.08
C GLN A 59 -10.49 -9.14 -6.71
N GLU A 60 -11.61 -8.45 -6.48
CA GLU A 60 -12.44 -8.60 -5.28
C GLU A 60 -11.72 -8.34 -3.94
N LEU A 61 -10.78 -7.38 -3.93
CA LEU A 61 -10.10 -6.90 -2.74
C LEU A 61 -10.99 -5.97 -1.87
N TYR A 62 -12.18 -6.44 -1.51
CA TYR A 62 -13.13 -5.69 -0.67
C TYR A 62 -13.98 -6.60 0.21
N PHE A 63 -14.30 -6.16 1.41
CA PHE A 63 -15.28 -6.75 2.31
C PHE A 63 -16.57 -5.90 2.35
N PRO A 64 -17.71 -6.47 2.77
CA PRO A 64 -18.98 -5.74 2.81
C PRO A 64 -19.07 -4.59 3.83
N THR A 65 -18.16 -4.52 4.80
CA THR A 65 -18.22 -3.51 5.87
C THR A 65 -16.85 -2.92 6.12
N ALA A 66 -15.97 -3.70 6.75
CA ALA A 66 -14.62 -3.29 7.11
C ALA A 66 -13.69 -4.49 7.05
N SER A 67 -12.40 -4.21 6.84
CA SER A 67 -11.31 -5.18 6.96
C SER A 67 -10.65 -5.10 8.33
N GLY A 68 -10.35 -6.25 8.93
CA GLY A 68 -9.79 -6.32 10.29
C GLY A 68 -8.27 -6.47 10.30
N ARG A 69 -7.77 -7.59 9.77
CA ARG A 69 -6.35 -7.98 9.80
C ARG A 69 -5.91 -8.47 8.42
N VAL A 70 -4.65 -8.23 8.09
CA VAL A 70 -4.07 -8.62 6.80
C VAL A 70 -2.68 -9.20 7.03
N LYS A 71 -2.40 -10.35 6.40
CA LYS A 71 -1.06 -10.97 6.42
C LYS A 71 -0.74 -11.56 5.06
N VAL A 72 0.48 -11.32 4.61
CA VAL A 72 1.09 -11.98 3.46
C VAL A 72 1.77 -13.25 3.96
N SER A 73 1.69 -14.33 3.18
CA SER A 73 2.40 -15.57 3.46
C SER A 73 3.91 -15.39 3.27
N THR A 74 4.73 -16.21 3.93
CA THR A 74 6.19 -16.04 3.83
C THR A 74 6.72 -16.31 2.43
N ASP A 75 6.03 -17.18 1.67
CA ASP A 75 6.36 -17.45 0.27
C ASP A 75 5.96 -16.30 -0.68
N GLY A 76 5.17 -15.33 -0.20
CA GLY A 76 4.73 -14.19 -1.00
C GLY A 76 3.73 -14.54 -2.10
N GLU A 77 3.13 -15.72 -2.06
CA GLU A 77 2.16 -16.19 -3.06
C GLU A 77 0.71 -15.99 -2.63
N SER A 78 0.45 -15.91 -1.33
CA SER A 78 -0.90 -15.78 -0.81
C SER A 78 -1.03 -14.60 0.15
N LEU A 79 -2.15 -13.90 0.03
CA LEU A 79 -2.56 -12.80 0.89
C LEU A 79 -3.83 -13.22 1.61
N MET A 80 -3.85 -13.12 2.93
CA MET A 80 -5.03 -13.40 3.74
C MET A 80 -5.52 -12.12 4.39
N ALA A 81 -6.82 -11.89 4.32
CA ALA A 81 -7.47 -10.77 4.97
C ALA A 81 -8.72 -11.24 5.72
N THR A 82 -8.99 -10.63 6.86
CA THR A 82 -10.22 -10.84 7.64
C THR A 82 -11.19 -9.68 7.43
N GLY A 83 -12.48 -9.97 7.40
CA GLY A 83 -13.56 -8.99 7.37
C GLY A 83 -14.42 -9.06 8.63
N CYS A 84 -14.99 -7.92 9.03
CA CYS A 84 -15.79 -7.83 10.26
C CYS A 84 -17.20 -8.42 10.08
N TYR A 85 -17.95 -8.04 9.04
CA TYR A 85 -19.33 -8.50 8.85
C TYR A 85 -19.67 -8.92 7.40
N PRO A 86 -20.26 -10.11 7.20
CA PRO A 86 -20.22 -11.24 8.14
C PRO A 86 -18.76 -11.62 8.44
N PRO A 87 -18.46 -12.15 9.64
CA PRO A 87 -17.09 -12.50 10.01
C PRO A 87 -16.58 -13.56 9.05
N GLN A 88 -15.59 -13.18 8.24
CA GLN A 88 -15.08 -14.01 7.17
C GLN A 88 -13.59 -13.79 6.94
N VAL A 89 -12.93 -14.79 6.38
CA VAL A 89 -11.56 -14.69 5.87
C VAL A 89 -11.58 -14.91 4.38
N ARG A 90 -10.87 -14.06 3.66
CA ARG A 90 -10.59 -14.21 2.24
C ARG A 90 -9.11 -14.50 2.04
N CYS A 91 -8.83 -15.56 1.29
CA CYS A 91 -7.49 -15.90 0.86
C CYS A 91 -7.37 -15.59 -0.63
N TYR A 92 -6.45 -14.70 -0.97
CA TYR A 92 -6.14 -14.30 -2.33
C TYR A 92 -4.88 -15.01 -2.79
N GLU A 93 -4.89 -15.49 -4.03
CA GLU A 93 -3.73 -16.05 -4.70
C GLU A 93 -3.11 -14.97 -5.57
N LEU A 94 -1.93 -14.50 -5.18
CA LEU A 94 -1.29 -13.35 -5.81
C LEU A 94 -0.77 -13.65 -7.21
N ARG A 95 -0.47 -14.92 -7.52
CA ARG A 95 -0.09 -15.35 -8.88
C ARG A 95 -1.24 -15.26 -9.87
N GLU A 96 -2.46 -15.56 -9.44
CA GLU A 96 -3.67 -15.52 -10.27
C GLU A 96 -4.48 -14.23 -10.10
N LEU A 97 -4.02 -13.32 -9.22
CA LEU A 97 -4.66 -12.04 -8.91
C LEU A 97 -6.13 -12.16 -8.46
N SER A 98 -6.53 -13.32 -7.95
CA SER A 98 -7.93 -13.65 -7.72
C SER A 98 -8.18 -14.19 -6.31
N LEU A 99 -9.46 -14.21 -5.94
CA LEU A 99 -9.91 -14.80 -4.68
C LEU A 99 -9.91 -16.32 -4.80
N LYS A 100 -9.10 -16.99 -3.96
CA LYS A 100 -9.03 -18.45 -3.93
C LYS A 100 -10.22 -19.06 -3.19
N PHE A 101 -10.52 -18.55 -2.00
CA PHE A 101 -11.69 -18.95 -1.23
C PHE A 101 -12.07 -17.90 -0.18
N SER A 102 -13.33 -17.93 0.23
CA SER A 102 -13.85 -17.24 1.41
C SER A 102 -14.39 -18.26 2.42
N ARG A 103 -14.13 -18.03 3.71
CA ARG A 103 -14.66 -18.84 4.83
C ARG A 103 -15.33 -17.92 5.84
N HIS A 104 -16.45 -18.36 6.38
CA HIS A 104 -17.18 -17.64 7.42
C HIS A 104 -16.87 -18.22 8.80
N PHE A 105 -16.94 -17.38 9.83
CA PHE A 105 -16.72 -17.75 11.22
C PHE A 105 -18.00 -17.55 12.04
N GLU A 106 -18.02 -18.16 13.22
CA GLU A 106 -19.11 -17.97 14.18
C GLU A 106 -18.96 -16.65 14.95
N ALA A 107 -17.73 -16.18 15.13
CA ALA A 107 -17.39 -14.93 15.81
C ALA A 107 -16.30 -14.15 15.06
N ASP A 108 -16.13 -12.88 15.40
CA ASP A 108 -15.16 -11.99 14.76
C ASP A 108 -13.72 -12.43 15.04
N VAL A 109 -12.85 -12.30 14.03
CA VAL A 109 -11.43 -12.64 14.12
C VAL A 109 -10.66 -11.43 14.68
N VAL A 110 -10.07 -11.60 15.87
CA VAL A 110 -9.26 -10.56 16.53
C VAL A 110 -7.85 -10.55 15.95
N GLN A 111 -7.22 -11.72 15.87
CA GLN A 111 -5.87 -11.90 15.33
C GLN A 111 -5.76 -13.26 14.68
N PHE A 112 -4.96 -13.36 13.62
CA PHE A 112 -4.66 -14.63 12.99
C PHE A 112 -3.19 -14.75 12.65
N GLN A 113 -2.68 -15.96 12.48
CA GLN A 113 -1.29 -16.22 12.14
C GLN A 113 -1.22 -17.38 11.15
N ILE A 114 -0.43 -17.19 10.10
CA ILE A 114 -0.12 -18.23 9.13
C ILE A 114 1.01 -19.09 9.74
N LEU A 115 0.81 -20.40 9.82
CA LEU A 115 1.77 -21.35 10.40
C LEU A 115 2.70 -21.97 9.35
N SER A 116 2.16 -22.18 8.15
CA SER A 116 2.89 -22.69 6.99
C SER A 116 3.46 -21.53 6.17
N ALA A 117 4.30 -21.84 5.20
CA ALA A 117 4.87 -20.85 4.30
C ALA A 117 3.85 -20.36 3.24
N ASP A 118 2.99 -21.28 2.79
CA ASP A 118 1.76 -21.05 2.01
C ASP A 118 0.62 -20.45 2.89
N TRP A 119 -0.63 -20.78 2.63
CA TRP A 119 -1.82 -20.50 3.46
C TRP A 119 -2.41 -21.76 4.12
N LYS A 120 -1.86 -22.94 3.79
CA LYS A 120 -2.49 -24.25 4.06
C LYS A 120 -2.79 -24.51 5.54
N LYS A 121 -2.00 -23.96 6.46
CA LYS A 121 -2.19 -24.07 7.91
C LYS A 121 -2.24 -22.68 8.51
N CYS A 122 -3.38 -22.34 9.09
CA CYS A 122 -3.62 -21.04 9.71
C CYS A 122 -4.29 -21.21 11.06
N VAL A 123 -4.05 -20.25 11.95
CA VAL A 123 -4.67 -20.15 13.26
C VAL A 123 -5.42 -18.84 13.36
N PHE A 124 -6.66 -18.91 13.79
CA PHE A 124 -7.52 -17.76 14.05
C PHE A 124 -7.84 -17.69 15.53
N MET A 125 -7.64 -16.53 16.13
CA MET A 125 -8.13 -16.21 17.47
C MET A 125 -9.41 -15.41 17.31
N LEU A 126 -10.51 -15.96 17.81
CA LEU A 126 -11.82 -15.35 17.77
C LEU A 126 -12.09 -14.53 19.04
N ALA A 127 -13.06 -13.63 18.96
CA ALA A 127 -13.48 -12.77 20.08
C ALA A 127 -14.06 -13.56 21.28
N ASP A 128 -14.57 -14.78 21.08
CA ASP A 128 -15.25 -15.61 22.09
C ASP A 128 -14.31 -16.52 22.91
N ARG A 129 -12.99 -16.22 22.88
CA ARG A 129 -11.88 -16.98 23.50
C ARG A 129 -11.58 -18.32 22.80
N THR A 130 -12.14 -18.56 21.64
CA THR A 130 -11.82 -19.74 20.86
C THR A 130 -10.64 -19.47 19.93
N ILE A 131 -9.80 -20.48 19.77
CA ILE A 131 -8.74 -20.54 18.79
C ILE A 131 -9.12 -21.63 17.80
N GLU A 132 -9.37 -21.24 16.55
CA GLU A 132 -9.67 -22.15 15.46
C GLU A 132 -8.42 -22.46 14.63
N PHE A 133 -8.16 -23.74 14.43
CA PHE A 133 -7.14 -24.25 13.52
C PHE A 133 -7.78 -24.57 12.18
N HIS A 134 -7.26 -23.95 11.13
CA HIS A 134 -7.73 -24.14 9.77
C HIS A 134 -6.65 -24.85 8.95
N SER A 135 -7.10 -25.83 8.17
CA SER A 135 -6.31 -26.55 7.16
C SER A 135 -6.84 -26.22 5.76
N GLN A 136 -6.25 -26.80 4.73
CA GLN A 136 -6.70 -26.67 3.33
C GLN A 136 -8.16 -27.11 3.15
N PHE A 137 -8.61 -28.13 3.89
CA PHE A 137 -9.97 -28.67 3.79
C PHE A 137 -11.03 -27.92 4.63
N GLY A 138 -10.64 -26.90 5.41
CA GLY A 138 -11.57 -26.14 6.26
C GLY A 138 -11.12 -26.06 7.72
N ARG A 139 -12.10 -26.00 8.63
CA ARG A 139 -11.90 -25.99 10.08
C ARG A 139 -11.46 -27.37 10.55
N HIS A 140 -10.24 -27.47 11.07
CA HIS A 140 -9.65 -28.73 11.55
C HIS A 140 -9.99 -28.99 13.02
N HIS A 141 -9.72 -28.01 13.89
CA HIS A 141 -9.92 -28.16 15.33
C HIS A 141 -10.22 -26.81 15.98
N THR A 142 -10.95 -26.82 17.09
CA THR A 142 -11.23 -25.64 17.90
C THR A 142 -10.76 -25.90 19.33
N THR A 143 -10.00 -24.96 19.88
CA THR A 143 -9.55 -24.98 21.29
C THR A 143 -10.03 -23.73 21.98
N ARG A 144 -10.13 -23.75 23.30
CA ARG A 144 -10.55 -22.58 24.08
C ARG A 144 -9.45 -22.17 25.06
N ILE A 145 -9.20 -20.88 25.15
CA ILE A 145 -8.33 -20.30 26.18
C ILE A 145 -9.15 -19.75 27.36
N PRO A 146 -8.60 -19.71 28.60
CA PRO A 146 -9.36 -19.28 29.78
C PRO A 146 -9.85 -17.82 29.71
N HIS A 147 -9.00 -16.91 29.25
CA HIS A 147 -9.28 -15.47 29.17
C HIS A 147 -9.36 -14.97 27.72
N PHE A 148 -9.86 -13.74 27.54
CA PHE A 148 -9.93 -13.07 26.24
C PHE A 148 -8.54 -12.80 25.69
N GLY A 149 -8.26 -13.35 24.50
CA GLY A 149 -7.02 -13.13 23.78
C GLY A 149 -7.06 -11.84 22.95
N ARG A 150 -5.95 -11.11 22.93
CA ARG A 150 -5.71 -9.94 22.08
C ARG A 150 -4.76 -10.27 20.93
N THR A 151 -3.79 -11.14 21.18
CA THR A 151 -2.69 -11.40 20.25
C THR A 151 -2.26 -12.86 20.26
N ILE A 152 -1.76 -13.31 19.11
CA ILE A 152 -1.13 -14.61 18.94
C ILE A 152 0.19 -14.48 18.21
N ALA A 153 1.15 -15.30 18.59
CA ALA A 153 2.44 -15.42 17.91
C ALA A 153 2.83 -16.90 17.83
N TYR A 154 3.41 -17.32 16.70
CA TYR A 154 3.82 -18.71 16.49
C TYR A 154 5.35 -18.81 16.46
N GLN A 155 5.91 -19.66 17.32
CA GLN A 155 7.33 -19.95 17.34
C GLN A 155 7.61 -21.15 16.46
N ARG A 156 8.36 -20.91 15.37
CA ARG A 156 8.70 -21.94 14.38
C ARG A 156 9.66 -23.00 14.94
N GLU A 157 10.59 -22.60 15.82
CA GLU A 157 11.63 -23.48 16.37
C GLU A 157 11.08 -24.57 17.31
N THR A 158 10.17 -24.20 18.20
CA THR A 158 9.61 -25.09 19.24
C THR A 158 8.22 -25.62 18.88
N CYS A 159 7.64 -25.17 17.78
CA CYS A 159 6.26 -25.43 17.39
C CYS A 159 5.22 -25.00 18.45
N ASP A 160 5.55 -24.00 19.26
CA ASP A 160 4.64 -23.43 20.26
C ASP A 160 3.83 -22.26 19.68
N LEU A 161 2.52 -22.31 19.84
CA LEU A 161 1.63 -21.17 19.66
C LEU A 161 1.47 -20.44 21.00
N LEU A 162 1.83 -19.16 21.00
CA LEU A 162 1.67 -18.25 22.13
C LEU A 162 0.39 -17.45 21.96
N ALA A 163 -0.47 -17.47 22.96
CA ALA A 163 -1.69 -16.68 23.02
C ALA A 163 -1.69 -15.83 24.29
N ALA A 164 -1.95 -14.53 24.13
CA ALA A 164 -2.03 -13.61 25.25
C ALA A 164 -3.15 -12.58 25.05
N GLY A 165 -3.56 -11.93 26.13
CA GLY A 165 -4.63 -10.93 26.08
C GLY A 165 -4.87 -10.28 27.44
N ALA A 166 -6.09 -10.36 27.95
CA ALA A 166 -6.50 -9.67 29.18
C ALA A 166 -5.95 -10.28 30.49
N SER A 167 -5.06 -11.27 30.40
CA SER A 167 -4.46 -11.97 31.55
C SER A 167 -2.98 -11.67 31.70
N GLU A 168 -2.45 -11.92 32.91
CA GLU A 168 -1.01 -11.89 33.21
C GLU A 168 -0.23 -13.03 32.55
N ASP A 169 -0.92 -14.11 32.20
CA ASP A 169 -0.35 -15.34 31.66
C ASP A 169 -0.29 -15.32 30.14
N ILE A 170 0.87 -15.71 29.59
CA ILE A 170 1.03 -16.09 28.17
C ILE A 170 0.77 -17.59 28.06
N TYR A 171 -0.34 -17.94 27.44
CA TYR A 171 -0.70 -19.34 27.19
C TYR A 171 0.16 -19.93 26.08
N ARG A 172 0.75 -21.09 26.36
CA ARG A 172 1.57 -21.84 25.43
C ARG A 172 0.83 -23.09 25.00
N LEU A 173 0.54 -23.21 23.72
CA LEU A 173 -0.05 -24.39 23.13
C LEU A 173 0.98 -25.02 22.19
N ASN A 174 1.48 -26.20 22.54
CA ASN A 174 2.41 -26.91 21.68
C ASN A 174 1.63 -27.63 20.56
N LEU A 175 1.94 -27.29 19.31
CA LEU A 175 1.21 -27.83 18.16
C LEU A 175 1.68 -29.22 17.73
N GLU A 176 2.85 -29.66 18.18
CA GLU A 176 3.37 -31.01 17.92
C GLU A 176 2.75 -32.03 18.87
N GLN A 177 2.69 -31.68 20.16
CA GLN A 177 2.11 -32.53 21.21
C GLN A 177 0.59 -32.37 21.33
N GLY A 178 0.03 -31.24 20.86
CA GLY A 178 -1.39 -30.94 20.97
C GLY A 178 -1.86 -30.63 22.39
N CYS A 179 -0.95 -30.23 23.28
CA CYS A 179 -1.25 -29.95 24.69
C CYS A 179 -0.93 -28.51 25.08
N PHE A 180 -1.58 -28.04 26.15
CA PHE A 180 -1.19 -26.80 26.80
C PHE A 180 0.03 -27.05 27.68
N LEU A 181 1.08 -26.25 27.46
CA LEU A 181 2.25 -26.21 28.33
C LEU A 181 2.01 -25.22 29.48
N SER A 182 2.90 -25.25 30.47
CA SER A 182 2.90 -24.27 31.56
C SER A 182 2.98 -22.84 31.01
N PRO A 183 2.06 -21.93 31.37
CA PRO A 183 2.06 -20.56 30.87
C PRO A 183 3.26 -19.76 31.41
N LEU A 184 3.67 -18.72 30.68
CA LEU A 184 4.66 -17.75 31.17
C LEU A 184 3.95 -16.65 31.94
N ARG A 185 4.32 -16.45 33.21
CA ARG A 185 3.69 -15.45 34.08
C ARG A 185 4.42 -14.13 34.01
N THR A 186 3.81 -13.12 33.41
CA THR A 186 4.41 -11.79 33.26
C THR A 186 4.25 -10.90 34.50
N GLY A 187 3.24 -11.19 35.33
CA GLY A 187 2.86 -10.37 36.49
C GLY A 187 2.29 -9.00 36.13
N ALA A 188 1.91 -8.79 34.87
CA ALA A 188 1.31 -7.57 34.36
C ALA A 188 -0.22 -7.67 34.30
N SER A 189 -0.92 -6.54 34.29
CA SER A 189 -2.40 -6.53 34.25
C SER A 189 -2.98 -7.15 32.97
N GLY A 190 -2.22 -7.13 31.88
CA GLY A 190 -2.63 -7.64 30.58
C GLY A 190 -1.53 -7.46 29.53
N ILE A 191 -1.64 -8.21 28.45
CA ILE A 191 -0.67 -8.24 27.36
C ILE A 191 -1.39 -7.89 26.06
N ASN A 192 -0.95 -6.80 25.44
CA ASN A 192 -1.54 -6.28 24.21
C ASN A 192 -0.94 -6.95 22.98
N VAL A 193 0.39 -7.08 22.93
CA VAL A 193 1.12 -7.60 21.77
C VAL A 193 2.19 -8.60 22.17
N LEU A 194 2.31 -9.65 21.36
CA LEU A 194 3.43 -10.57 21.36
C LEU A 194 4.16 -10.46 20.04
N ALA A 195 5.49 -10.42 20.10
CA ALA A 195 6.33 -10.66 18.93
C ALA A 195 7.37 -11.72 19.27
N ILE A 196 7.77 -12.46 18.24
CA ILE A 196 8.84 -13.43 18.35
C ILE A 196 9.98 -12.94 17.46
N HIS A 197 11.17 -13.01 18.02
CA HIS A 197 12.38 -12.71 17.31
C HIS A 197 12.69 -13.81 16.28
N PRO A 198 12.87 -13.49 14.98
CA PRO A 198 13.02 -14.50 13.93
C PRO A 198 14.31 -15.35 14.05
N GLY A 199 15.42 -14.77 14.51
CA GLY A 199 16.72 -15.49 14.65
C GLY A 199 16.98 -16.17 16.00
N HIS A 200 16.83 -15.45 17.11
CA HIS A 200 17.12 -15.95 18.47
C HIS A 200 15.96 -16.70 19.14
N GLY A 201 14.73 -16.56 18.64
CA GLY A 201 13.54 -17.16 19.25
C GLY A 201 13.07 -16.47 20.54
N MET A 202 13.62 -15.31 20.91
CA MET A 202 13.16 -14.52 22.05
C MET A 202 11.71 -14.05 21.88
N ILE A 203 10.95 -14.05 22.97
CA ILE A 203 9.56 -13.60 23.01
C ILE A 203 9.53 -12.19 23.62
N GLY A 204 8.99 -11.23 22.88
CA GLY A 204 8.71 -9.89 23.38
C GLY A 204 7.23 -9.75 23.70
N ALA A 205 6.90 -9.36 24.94
CA ALA A 205 5.54 -9.11 25.40
C ALA A 205 5.39 -7.61 25.73
N GLY A 206 4.50 -6.94 25.01
CA GLY A 206 4.08 -5.57 25.31
C GLY A 206 2.92 -5.58 26.30
N THR A 207 3.15 -5.07 27.50
CA THR A 207 2.14 -5.07 28.56
C THR A 207 1.26 -3.83 28.53
N GLN A 208 0.10 -3.96 29.16
CA GLN A 208 -0.82 -2.84 29.40
C GLN A 208 -0.24 -1.82 30.40
N ASP A 209 0.75 -2.22 31.21
CA ASP A 209 1.41 -1.35 32.21
C ASP A 209 2.52 -0.48 31.60
N GLY A 210 2.71 -0.56 30.28
CA GLY A 210 3.69 0.27 29.57
C GLY A 210 5.12 -0.27 29.65
N VAL A 211 5.26 -1.55 29.98
CA VAL A 211 6.54 -2.24 30.08
C VAL A 211 6.61 -3.26 28.94
N VAL A 212 7.78 -3.36 28.32
CA VAL A 212 8.08 -4.45 27.40
C VAL A 212 8.93 -5.46 28.14
N GLN A 213 8.45 -6.70 28.20
CA GLN A 213 9.17 -7.81 28.82
C GLN A 213 9.71 -8.74 27.74
N CYS A 214 10.97 -9.12 27.86
CA CYS A 214 11.62 -10.11 26.99
C CYS A 214 11.80 -11.43 27.74
N TRP A 215 11.38 -12.52 27.10
CA TRP A 215 11.38 -13.87 27.63
C TRP A 215 12.19 -14.79 26.73
N ASP A 216 12.96 -15.70 27.32
CA ASP A 216 13.58 -16.80 26.59
C ASP A 216 12.71 -18.06 26.71
N PRO A 217 12.24 -18.65 25.59
CA PRO A 217 11.42 -19.85 25.62
C PRO A 217 12.13 -21.08 26.20
N ARG A 218 13.48 -21.14 26.12
CA ARG A 218 14.26 -22.31 26.54
C ARG A 218 14.42 -22.35 28.05
N THR A 219 14.88 -21.24 28.64
CA THR A 219 15.03 -21.10 30.10
C THR A 219 13.70 -20.87 30.81
N ARG A 220 12.70 -20.31 30.10
CA ARG A 220 11.39 -19.90 30.64
C ARG A 220 11.50 -18.80 31.70
N GLU A 221 12.60 -18.05 31.65
CA GLU A 221 12.85 -16.94 32.54
C GLU A 221 12.72 -15.62 31.78
N ARG A 222 12.39 -14.56 32.54
CA ARG A 222 12.38 -13.20 32.02
C ARG A 222 13.83 -12.73 31.90
N LEU A 223 14.27 -12.48 30.67
CA LEU A 223 15.62 -11.98 30.38
C LEU A 223 15.78 -10.51 30.80
N GLY A 224 14.76 -9.70 30.56
CA GLY A 224 14.82 -8.28 30.83
C GLY A 224 13.48 -7.59 30.64
N SER A 225 13.40 -6.36 31.13
CA SER A 225 12.26 -5.47 30.93
C SER A 225 12.75 -4.07 30.60
N CYS A 226 12.11 -3.40 29.65
CA CYS A 226 12.32 -1.99 29.36
C CYS A 226 11.00 -1.22 29.48
N SER A 227 11.09 0.05 29.85
CA SER A 227 9.97 0.98 29.99
C SER A 227 10.04 2.06 28.90
N PRO A 228 9.39 1.86 27.74
CA PRO A 228 9.38 2.86 26.66
C PRO A 228 8.83 4.22 27.06
N PHE A 229 7.94 4.27 28.05
CA PHE A 229 7.39 5.53 28.54
C PHE A 229 8.39 6.43 29.26
N ASP A 230 9.41 5.86 29.91
CA ASP A 230 10.43 6.65 30.62
C ASP A 230 11.35 7.39 29.64
N ALA A 231 11.53 6.82 28.44
CA ALA A 231 12.34 7.37 27.36
C ALA A 231 11.73 8.62 26.71
N VAL A 232 10.39 8.72 26.65
CA VAL A 232 9.69 9.80 25.96
C VAL A 232 9.81 11.13 26.71
N GLY A 233 9.95 11.11 28.04
CA GLY A 233 10.15 12.28 28.89
C GLY A 233 8.98 13.29 28.97
N TYR A 234 8.16 13.37 27.93
CA TYR A 234 7.04 14.30 27.78
C TYR A 234 5.77 13.54 27.35
N LEU A 235 4.91 13.23 28.31
CA LEU A 235 3.55 12.76 28.03
C LEU A 235 2.61 13.98 28.13
N PRO A 236 1.88 14.35 27.07
CA PRO A 236 1.01 15.52 27.08
C PRO A 236 -0.20 15.39 28.02
N ASP A 237 -0.44 14.21 28.60
CA ASP A 237 -1.40 14.03 29.68
C ASP A 237 -0.95 12.89 30.60
N LYS A 238 -0.83 13.13 31.91
CA LYS A 238 -0.57 12.06 32.91
C LYS A 238 -1.75 11.08 33.04
N ALA A 239 -2.89 11.40 32.45
CA ALA A 239 -4.14 10.65 32.51
C ALA A 239 -4.31 9.63 31.38
N SER A 240 -3.48 9.66 30.33
CA SER A 240 -3.60 8.69 29.23
C SER A 240 -3.08 7.30 29.66
N PRO A 241 -3.74 6.21 29.25
CA PRO A 241 -3.33 4.87 29.62
C PRO A 241 -1.97 4.56 28.97
N LYS A 242 -0.98 4.20 29.80
CA LYS A 242 0.39 3.91 29.37
C LYS A 242 0.48 2.49 28.84
N GLU A 243 0.01 2.24 27.62
CA GLU A 243 -0.02 0.91 27.05
C GLU A 243 0.99 0.77 25.90
N VAL A 244 1.63 -0.39 25.80
CA VAL A 244 2.37 -0.77 24.59
C VAL A 244 1.37 -1.42 23.64
N THR A 245 1.18 -0.84 22.46
CA THR A 245 0.15 -1.26 21.50
C THR A 245 0.70 -2.03 20.31
N ALA A 246 1.98 -1.84 19.96
CA ALA A 246 2.65 -2.56 18.89
C ALA A 246 4.08 -2.93 19.30
N LEU A 247 4.57 -4.08 18.83
CA LEU A 247 5.92 -4.56 19.11
C LEU A 247 6.42 -5.40 17.94
N ARG A 248 7.62 -5.10 17.46
CA ARG A 248 8.24 -5.86 16.36
C ARG A 248 9.75 -5.96 16.54
N PHE A 249 10.27 -7.16 16.33
CA PHE A 249 11.70 -7.39 16.19
C PHE A 249 12.13 -7.18 14.75
N ASP A 250 13.35 -6.68 14.61
CA ASP A 250 14.08 -6.57 13.36
C ASP A 250 14.43 -7.96 12.76
N THR A 251 14.67 -8.02 11.45
CA THR A 251 15.01 -9.29 10.78
C THR A 251 16.47 -9.70 11.04
N ARG A 252 17.40 -8.73 11.09
CA ARG A 252 18.80 -8.94 11.56
C ARG A 252 18.90 -9.19 13.06
N GLY A 253 17.91 -8.73 13.81
CA GLY A 253 17.66 -9.23 15.16
C GLY A 253 18.35 -8.49 16.31
N LEU A 254 18.82 -7.25 16.09
CA LEU A 254 19.36 -6.44 17.18
C LEU A 254 18.40 -5.35 17.63
N GLN A 255 17.54 -4.87 16.73
CA GLN A 255 16.60 -3.79 17.03
C GLN A 255 15.23 -4.33 17.44
N LEU A 256 14.61 -3.61 18.36
CA LEU A 256 13.26 -3.82 18.83
C LEU A 256 12.50 -2.50 18.69
N ALA A 257 11.47 -2.48 17.84
CA ALA A 257 10.57 -1.34 17.74
C ALA A 257 9.36 -1.55 18.65
N THR A 258 9.02 -0.53 19.42
CA THR A 258 7.90 -0.52 20.36
C THR A 258 6.99 0.67 20.05
N GLY A 259 5.70 0.43 19.96
CA GLY A 259 4.68 1.44 19.67
C GLY A 259 3.84 1.69 20.91
N LEU A 260 3.67 2.96 21.25
CA LEU A 260 2.92 3.39 22.41
C LEU A 260 1.51 3.85 22.03
N SER A 261 0.61 3.77 23.01
CA SER A 261 -0.74 4.33 22.93
C SER A 261 -0.75 5.85 22.69
N SER A 262 0.32 6.56 23.03
CA SER A 262 0.47 8.01 22.85
C SER A 262 0.91 8.43 21.45
N GLY A 263 1.12 7.50 20.51
CA GLY A 263 1.60 7.81 19.15
C GLY A 263 3.12 7.99 19.04
N HIS A 264 3.88 7.52 20.02
CA HIS A 264 5.33 7.50 19.97
C HIS A 264 5.86 6.11 19.67
N VAL A 265 6.79 6.01 18.71
CA VAL A 265 7.55 4.80 18.42
C VAL A 265 8.91 4.92 19.09
N VAL A 266 9.28 3.95 19.90
CA VAL A 266 10.61 3.88 20.52
C VAL A 266 11.34 2.67 19.98
N VAL A 267 12.55 2.91 19.45
CA VAL A 267 13.45 1.87 18.96
C VAL A 267 14.51 1.59 20.02
N TYR A 268 14.66 0.32 20.35
CA TYR A 268 15.64 -0.21 21.28
C TYR A 268 16.66 -1.07 20.56
N ASP A 269 17.87 -1.11 21.09
CA ASP A 269 18.79 -2.22 20.87
C ASP A 269 18.56 -3.22 22.00
N ILE A 270 18.41 -4.51 21.69
CA ILE A 270 18.18 -5.56 22.71
C ILE A 270 19.31 -5.58 23.76
N ARG A 271 20.52 -5.13 23.38
CA ARG A 271 21.69 -5.10 24.27
C ARG A 271 21.69 -3.91 25.23
N ARG A 272 20.88 -2.88 24.98
CA ARG A 272 20.93 -1.60 25.70
C ARG A 272 19.56 -1.31 26.34
N PRO A 273 19.53 -0.94 27.64
CA PRO A 273 18.28 -0.55 28.29
C PRO A 273 17.79 0.85 27.86
N SER A 274 18.70 1.69 27.35
CA SER A 274 18.37 3.02 26.85
C SER A 274 17.81 2.97 25.43
N PRO A 275 16.82 3.83 25.09
CA PRO A 275 16.31 3.93 23.73
C PRO A 275 17.42 4.38 22.76
N LEU A 276 17.38 3.89 21.52
CA LEU A 276 18.20 4.42 20.42
C LEU A 276 17.55 5.67 19.84
N LEU A 277 16.25 5.59 19.57
CA LEU A 277 15.50 6.66 18.94
C LEU A 277 14.07 6.69 19.48
N VAL A 278 13.55 7.90 19.72
CA VAL A 278 12.13 8.15 19.99
C VAL A 278 11.58 8.96 18.82
N LYS A 279 10.56 8.43 18.15
CA LYS A 279 9.89 9.06 17.02
C LYS A 279 8.44 9.36 17.36
N ASP A 280 8.04 10.61 17.18
CA ASP A 280 6.66 11.04 17.39
C ASP A 280 5.88 11.12 16.07
N HIS A 281 4.66 10.61 16.08
CA HIS A 281 3.72 10.73 14.98
C HIS A 281 2.88 12.01 15.01
N GLN A 282 2.90 12.77 16.12
CA GLN A 282 2.29 14.09 16.34
C GLN A 282 0.75 14.11 16.49
N TYR A 283 0.03 13.08 16.03
CA TYR A 283 -1.42 13.02 16.19
C TYR A 283 -1.89 12.62 17.59
N GLY A 284 -1.01 12.03 18.41
CA GLY A 284 -1.36 11.53 19.75
C GLY A 284 -2.32 10.33 19.74
N LEU A 285 -2.46 9.65 18.59
CA LEU A 285 -3.26 8.45 18.42
C LEU A 285 -2.41 7.20 18.63
N PRO A 286 -2.98 6.08 19.08
CA PRO A 286 -2.21 4.86 19.34
C PRO A 286 -1.61 4.30 18.05
N ILE A 287 -0.38 3.78 18.17
CA ILE A 287 0.26 3.03 17.09
C ILE A 287 -0.39 1.66 17.00
N VAL A 288 -0.91 1.33 15.82
CA VAL A 288 -1.66 0.11 15.55
C VAL A 288 -0.72 -1.05 15.23
N ASP A 289 0.24 -0.83 14.33
CA ASP A 289 1.23 -1.86 13.95
C ASP A 289 2.59 -1.26 13.57
N LEU A 290 3.63 -2.09 13.68
CA LEU A 290 5.01 -1.78 13.35
C LEU A 290 5.61 -2.92 12.50
N LYS A 291 6.20 -2.59 11.36
CA LYS A 291 6.89 -3.56 10.50
C LYS A 291 8.23 -3.03 10.02
N TYR A 292 9.24 -3.90 10.06
CA TYR A 292 10.51 -3.68 9.37
C TYR A 292 10.35 -4.09 7.91
N HIS A 293 10.82 -3.26 6.99
CA HIS A 293 10.95 -3.64 5.59
C HIS A 293 12.12 -4.62 5.44
N THR A 294 12.07 -5.54 4.46
CA THR A 294 12.97 -6.72 4.41
C THR A 294 14.44 -6.41 4.13
N GLY A 295 14.78 -5.17 3.77
CA GLY A 295 16.16 -4.67 3.73
C GLY A 295 16.67 -4.02 5.03
N ASP A 296 15.84 -3.97 6.08
CA ASP A 296 16.05 -3.28 7.37
C ASP A 296 16.44 -1.79 7.26
N ALA A 297 16.31 -1.19 6.07
CA ALA A 297 16.60 0.22 5.84
C ALA A 297 15.51 1.12 6.45
N TYR A 298 14.28 0.63 6.55
CA TYR A 298 13.13 1.43 6.94
C TYR A 298 12.19 0.70 7.90
N ILE A 299 11.68 1.45 8.86
CA ILE A 299 10.57 1.08 9.73
C ILE A 299 9.31 1.69 9.17
N VAL A 300 8.28 0.86 9.04
CA VAL A 300 6.92 1.26 8.72
C VAL A 300 6.14 1.30 10.03
N SER A 301 5.76 2.50 10.45
CA SER A 301 4.95 2.72 11.63
C SER A 301 3.57 3.24 11.26
N ALA A 302 2.54 2.60 11.81
CA ALA A 302 1.16 2.91 11.50
C ALA A 302 0.43 3.39 12.74
N ASP A 303 -0.12 4.60 12.66
CA ASP A 303 -1.20 5.02 13.56
C ASP A 303 -2.53 4.58 12.99
N THR A 304 -3.60 4.96 13.69
CA THR A 304 -4.96 4.83 13.17
C THR A 304 -5.19 5.63 11.89
N LYS A 305 -4.49 6.75 11.65
CA LYS A 305 -4.75 7.61 10.46
C LYS A 305 -3.66 7.66 9.41
N ILE A 306 -2.41 7.46 9.80
CA ILE A 306 -1.26 7.66 8.93
C ILE A 306 -0.29 6.51 9.05
N VAL A 307 0.38 6.19 7.94
CA VAL A 307 1.55 5.31 7.93
C VAL A 307 2.77 6.14 7.59
N LYS A 308 3.79 6.10 8.45
CA LYS A 308 5.08 6.76 8.24
C LYS A 308 6.12 5.68 7.94
N ILE A 309 6.91 5.91 6.90
CA ILE A 309 8.10 5.12 6.57
C ILE A 309 9.31 5.98 6.86
N TRP A 310 10.23 5.48 7.67
CA TRP A 310 11.36 6.28 8.14
C TRP A 310 12.56 5.38 8.49
N GLU A 311 13.75 5.97 8.50
CA GLU A 311 14.99 5.23 8.73
C GLU A 311 15.29 5.11 10.25
N PRO A 312 15.61 3.91 10.76
CA PRO A 312 15.82 3.67 12.19
C PRO A 312 16.98 4.47 12.81
N VAL A 313 18.01 4.80 12.04
CA VAL A 313 19.24 5.44 12.55
C VAL A 313 19.08 6.95 12.69
N HIS A 314 18.64 7.63 11.62
CA HIS A 314 18.52 9.09 11.59
C HIS A 314 17.13 9.59 12.01
N GLY A 315 16.10 8.72 11.96
CA GLY A 315 14.71 9.12 12.20
C GLY A 315 14.13 10.04 11.12
N ALA A 316 14.82 10.19 9.97
CA ALA A 316 14.34 10.95 8.83
C ALA A 316 13.14 10.26 8.19
N ILE A 317 12.10 11.03 7.88
CA ILE A 317 10.87 10.50 7.26
C ILE A 317 11.14 10.34 5.77
N TYR A 318 11.03 9.11 5.29
CA TYR A 318 11.13 8.78 3.88
C TYR A 318 9.83 9.15 3.17
N THR A 319 8.73 8.51 3.55
CA THR A 319 7.38 8.77 3.00
C THR A 319 6.32 8.74 4.07
N THR A 320 5.20 9.40 3.78
CA THR A 320 3.98 9.26 4.56
C THR A 320 2.83 8.85 3.65
N VAL A 321 2.12 7.81 4.02
CA VAL A 321 0.92 7.34 3.33
C VAL A 321 -0.28 7.69 4.19
N GLN A 322 -1.18 8.51 3.64
CA GLN A 322 -2.41 8.91 4.31
C GLN A 322 -3.60 8.25 3.62
N PRO A 323 -4.17 7.17 4.18
CA PRO A 323 -5.42 6.62 3.70
C PRO A 323 -6.60 7.55 4.00
N ALA A 324 -7.70 7.33 3.27
CA ALA A 324 -8.94 8.09 3.44
C ALA A 324 -9.75 7.69 4.69
N ALA A 325 -9.45 6.54 5.28
CA ALA A 325 -10.15 5.97 6.42
C ALA A 325 -9.15 5.42 7.45
N ASP A 326 -9.65 5.10 8.64
CA ASP A 326 -8.84 4.63 9.74
C ASP A 326 -8.29 3.21 9.46
N ILE A 327 -7.07 2.96 9.97
CA ILE A 327 -6.25 1.77 9.75
C ILE A 327 -6.38 0.83 10.95
N ASN A 328 -6.65 -0.43 10.65
CA ASN A 328 -6.73 -1.52 11.63
C ASN A 328 -5.47 -2.38 11.69
N ASP A 329 -4.76 -2.55 10.57
CA ASP A 329 -3.59 -3.40 10.44
C ASP A 329 -2.80 -3.03 9.18
N VAL A 330 -1.50 -3.33 9.17
CA VAL A 330 -0.60 -3.02 8.05
C VAL A 330 0.17 -4.26 7.68
N ALA A 331 0.28 -4.63 6.41
CA ALA A 331 1.09 -5.74 5.94
C ALA A 331 2.01 -5.33 4.80
N LEU A 332 3.30 -5.60 4.97
CA LEU A 332 4.30 -5.44 3.93
C LEU A 332 4.41 -6.72 3.13
N TYR A 333 4.57 -6.58 1.82
CA TYR A 333 5.05 -7.67 0.99
C TYR A 333 6.57 -7.78 1.12
N PRO A 334 7.13 -8.99 1.27
CA PRO A 334 8.57 -9.16 1.41
C PRO A 334 9.31 -8.75 0.11
N ASP A 335 10.40 -8.01 0.25
CA ASP A 335 11.30 -7.60 -0.84
C ASP A 335 10.68 -6.69 -1.92
N SER A 336 9.50 -6.11 -1.68
CA SER A 336 8.87 -5.15 -2.59
C SER A 336 8.34 -3.90 -1.88
N GLY A 337 8.12 -2.83 -2.65
CA GLY A 337 7.52 -1.58 -2.19
C GLY A 337 6.00 -1.65 -1.96
N MET A 338 5.39 -2.85 -1.92
CA MET A 338 3.95 -3.04 -1.75
C MET A 338 3.53 -3.11 -0.29
N ILE A 339 2.52 -2.31 0.05
CA ILE A 339 1.95 -2.19 1.39
C ILE A 339 0.43 -2.41 1.30
N PHE A 340 -0.07 -3.38 2.06
CA PHE A 340 -1.49 -3.60 2.27
C PHE A 340 -1.94 -3.01 3.59
N LEU A 341 -3.00 -2.21 3.59
CA LEU A 341 -3.63 -1.65 4.79
C LEU A 341 -5.02 -2.27 4.95
N ALA A 342 -5.29 -2.80 6.14
CA ALA A 342 -6.65 -3.07 6.57
C ALA A 342 -7.27 -1.74 6.99
N LEU A 343 -8.33 -1.33 6.30
CA LEU A 343 -9.06 -0.09 6.59
C LEU A 343 -10.45 -0.41 7.15
N GLU A 344 -11.03 0.57 7.86
CA GLU A 344 -12.45 0.56 8.26
C GLU A 344 -13.42 0.75 7.08
N THR A 345 -12.92 0.81 5.85
CA THR A 345 -13.73 0.82 4.63
C THR A 345 -13.93 -0.57 4.05
N GLU A 346 -14.89 -0.68 3.14
CA GLU A 346 -15.15 -1.91 2.37
C GLU A 346 -13.90 -2.39 1.64
N ARG A 347 -13.12 -1.50 1.01
CA ARG A 347 -11.91 -1.86 0.28
C ARG A 347 -10.68 -1.86 1.18
N LEU A 348 -9.77 -2.81 0.95
CA LEU A 348 -8.44 -2.77 1.55
C LEU A 348 -7.59 -1.72 0.83
N GLY A 349 -6.70 -1.08 1.57
CA GLY A 349 -5.70 -0.19 1.00
C GLY A 349 -4.57 -1.00 0.37
N ALA A 350 -4.25 -0.78 -0.91
CA ALA A 350 -3.04 -1.33 -1.53
C ALA A 350 -2.21 -0.16 -2.06
N TYR A 351 -1.04 0.05 -1.47
CA TYR A 351 -0.13 1.15 -1.81
C TYR A 351 1.17 0.59 -2.36
N PHE A 352 1.69 1.24 -3.40
CA PHE A 352 2.95 0.88 -4.02
C PHE A 352 3.88 2.09 -4.04
N THR A 353 5.10 1.89 -3.54
CA THR A 353 6.16 2.89 -3.55
C THR A 353 7.34 2.34 -4.35
N PRO A 354 7.51 2.70 -5.63
CA PRO A 354 8.55 2.13 -6.50
C PRO A 354 9.97 2.35 -5.97
N SER A 355 10.20 3.48 -5.30
CA SER A 355 11.51 3.83 -4.75
C SER A 355 11.89 3.03 -3.50
N LEU A 356 10.94 2.38 -2.82
CA LEU A 356 11.21 1.52 -1.67
C LEU A 356 11.72 0.13 -2.13
N GLY A 357 11.26 -0.33 -3.29
CA GLY A 357 11.66 -1.59 -3.88
C GLY A 357 10.82 -1.93 -5.12
N PRO A 358 11.31 -2.81 -5.99
CA PRO A 358 10.65 -3.19 -7.23
C PRO A 358 9.29 -3.83 -6.97
N ALA A 359 8.41 -3.85 -7.99
CA ALA A 359 7.17 -4.59 -7.90
C ALA A 359 7.43 -6.09 -7.73
N PRO A 360 6.54 -6.81 -7.02
CA PRO A 360 6.70 -8.25 -6.85
C PRO A 360 6.53 -8.99 -8.18
N ARG A 361 7.08 -10.21 -8.27
CA ARG A 361 7.16 -10.98 -9.53
C ARG A 361 5.83 -11.16 -10.27
N TRP A 362 4.73 -11.31 -9.53
CA TRP A 362 3.38 -11.47 -10.09
C TRP A 362 2.78 -10.16 -10.63
N CYS A 363 3.40 -9.03 -10.29
CA CYS A 363 2.94 -7.68 -10.62
C CYS A 363 4.03 -6.87 -11.33
N HIS A 364 4.84 -7.49 -12.19
CA HIS A 364 5.90 -6.80 -12.94
C HIS A 364 5.36 -5.62 -13.77
N PHE A 365 4.11 -5.70 -14.24
CA PHE A 365 3.51 -4.68 -15.08
C PHE A 365 3.36 -3.33 -14.35
N LEU A 366 3.33 -3.34 -13.00
CA LEU A 366 3.20 -2.12 -12.21
C LEU A 366 4.43 -1.24 -12.34
N ASP A 367 5.64 -1.81 -12.41
CA ASP A 367 6.86 -1.03 -12.57
C ASP A 367 6.81 -0.27 -13.91
N ASN A 368 6.50 -0.97 -15.01
CA ASN A 368 6.35 -0.35 -16.33
C ASN A 368 5.27 0.75 -16.32
N LEU A 369 4.12 0.49 -15.69
CA LEU A 369 3.03 1.48 -15.61
C LEU A 369 3.46 2.71 -14.81
N THR A 370 4.18 2.52 -13.70
CA THR A 370 4.66 3.64 -12.91
C THR A 370 5.72 4.44 -13.67
N GLU A 371 6.67 3.79 -14.35
CA GLU A 371 7.66 4.46 -15.19
C GLU A 371 7.00 5.27 -16.32
N GLU A 372 6.01 4.69 -17.02
CA GLU A 372 5.22 5.41 -18.04
C GLU A 372 4.51 6.64 -17.45
N MET A 373 3.95 6.50 -16.25
CA MET A 373 3.31 7.62 -15.55
C MET A 373 4.32 8.70 -15.12
N GLU A 374 5.53 8.32 -14.74
CA GLU A 374 6.58 9.28 -14.39
C GLU A 374 7.03 10.07 -15.63
N VAL A 375 7.23 9.40 -16.76
CA VAL A 375 7.54 10.05 -18.05
C VAL A 375 6.39 10.95 -18.50
N ALA A 376 5.13 10.50 -18.38
CA ALA A 376 3.96 11.30 -18.71
C ALA A 376 3.83 12.54 -17.81
N ALA A 377 4.17 12.43 -16.52
CA ALA A 377 4.18 13.56 -15.60
C ALA A 377 5.17 14.65 -16.05
N GLU A 378 6.38 14.26 -16.43
CA GLU A 378 7.41 15.18 -16.93
C GLU A 378 7.01 15.81 -18.27
N ALA A 379 6.44 15.02 -19.19
CA ALA A 379 5.97 15.51 -20.48
C ALA A 379 4.82 16.54 -20.34
N SER A 380 3.88 16.31 -19.42
CA SER A 380 2.72 17.20 -19.23
C SER A 380 3.08 18.63 -18.81
N VAL A 381 4.25 18.83 -18.18
CA VAL A 381 4.72 20.18 -17.78
C VAL A 381 5.19 20.99 -18.98
N TYR A 382 5.62 20.33 -20.06
CA TYR A 382 6.13 20.97 -21.27
C TYR A 382 5.17 20.89 -22.47
N ASP A 383 4.22 19.95 -22.50
CA ASP A 383 3.23 19.82 -23.59
C ASP A 383 2.34 21.05 -23.74
N ASP A 384 2.09 21.78 -22.65
CA ASP A 384 1.32 23.03 -22.70
C ASP A 384 2.12 24.20 -23.30
N TYR A 385 3.43 24.06 -23.54
CA TYR A 385 4.28 25.15 -24.06
C TYR A 385 4.95 24.79 -25.38
N THR A 386 4.55 25.48 -26.45
CA THR A 386 5.24 25.42 -27.74
C THR A 386 6.44 26.37 -27.74
N PHE A 387 7.60 25.87 -28.16
CA PHE A 387 8.77 26.71 -28.44
C PHE A 387 8.57 27.44 -29.76
N VAL A 388 8.75 28.76 -29.74
CA VAL A 388 8.59 29.64 -30.90
C VAL A 388 9.86 30.46 -31.07
N THR A 389 10.42 30.45 -32.28
CA THR A 389 11.60 31.25 -32.63
C THR A 389 11.22 32.74 -32.76
N ARG A 390 12.22 33.61 -32.72
CA ARG A 390 11.97 35.06 -32.86
C ARG A 390 11.32 35.40 -34.21
N GLU A 391 11.74 34.74 -35.29
CA GLU A 391 11.19 34.91 -36.64
C GLU A 391 9.71 34.50 -36.72
N GLU A 392 9.33 33.41 -36.05
CA GLU A 392 7.93 32.96 -35.98
C GLU A 392 7.06 33.92 -35.15
N LEU A 393 7.61 34.50 -34.07
CA LEU A 393 6.91 35.50 -33.26
C LEU A 393 6.59 36.79 -34.06
N GLU A 394 7.54 37.21 -34.90
CA GLU A 394 7.39 38.34 -35.83
C GLU A 394 6.32 38.02 -36.89
N SER A 395 6.32 36.80 -37.43
CA SER A 395 5.31 36.35 -38.40
C SER A 395 3.88 36.33 -37.82
N LEU A 396 3.77 36.01 -36.53
CA LEU A 396 2.50 35.95 -35.79
C LEU A 396 2.06 37.31 -35.22
N GLN A 397 2.83 38.38 -35.45
CA GLN A 397 2.57 39.74 -34.95
C GLN A 397 2.44 39.82 -33.41
N MET A 398 3.19 39.00 -32.68
CA MET A 398 3.13 38.90 -31.20
C MET A 398 4.28 39.60 -30.46
N GLU A 399 4.99 40.53 -31.13
CA GLU A 399 6.13 41.26 -30.55
C GLU A 399 5.76 42.10 -29.33
N THR A 400 4.53 42.60 -29.24
CA THR A 400 4.02 43.38 -28.10
C THR A 400 3.93 42.58 -26.80
N LEU A 401 3.96 41.25 -26.87
CA LEU A 401 3.92 40.37 -25.70
C LEU A 401 5.33 40.13 -25.11
N VAL A 402 6.40 40.56 -25.79
CA VAL A 402 7.78 40.38 -25.33
C VAL A 402 8.00 41.18 -24.04
N GLY A 403 8.28 40.47 -22.94
CA GLY A 403 8.44 41.05 -21.60
C GLY A 403 7.21 40.87 -20.69
N THR A 404 6.09 40.34 -21.20
CA THR A 404 4.96 39.89 -20.36
C THR A 404 5.19 38.47 -19.84
N THR A 405 4.51 38.11 -18.75
CA THR A 405 4.59 36.76 -18.15
C THR A 405 4.08 35.63 -19.06
N MET A 406 3.48 35.97 -20.21
CA MET A 406 2.97 35.02 -21.20
C MET A 406 4.06 34.43 -22.10
N LEU A 407 5.19 35.13 -22.27
CA LEU A 407 6.34 34.66 -23.05
C LEU A 407 7.51 34.39 -22.10
N ARG A 408 7.95 33.13 -22.03
CA ARG A 408 9.14 32.77 -21.24
C ARG A 408 10.36 32.72 -22.17
N PRO A 409 11.37 33.57 -21.98
CA PRO A 409 12.57 33.53 -22.81
C PRO A 409 13.37 32.26 -22.52
N TYR A 410 13.78 31.55 -23.58
CA TYR A 410 14.65 30.37 -23.45
C TYR A 410 15.66 30.33 -24.60
N MET A 411 16.94 30.46 -24.24
CA MET A 411 18.11 30.45 -25.14
C MET A 411 18.03 31.46 -26.31
N HIS A 412 17.33 31.11 -27.38
CA HIS A 412 17.21 31.88 -28.63
C HIS A 412 15.74 31.99 -29.14
N GLY A 413 14.77 31.63 -28.30
CA GLY A 413 13.34 31.74 -28.60
C GLY A 413 12.51 31.99 -27.34
N PHE A 414 11.20 31.78 -27.47
CA PHE A 414 10.23 31.97 -26.41
C PHE A 414 9.32 30.76 -26.29
N PHE A 415 8.98 30.37 -25.06
CA PHE A 415 7.89 29.43 -24.81
C PHE A 415 6.56 30.19 -24.70
N ILE A 416 5.59 29.77 -25.51
CA ILE A 416 4.20 30.25 -25.55
C ILE A 416 3.27 29.10 -25.17
N ASP A 417 2.19 29.38 -24.44
CA ASP A 417 1.12 28.40 -24.21
C ASP A 417 0.54 27.90 -25.55
N ALA A 418 0.50 26.59 -25.76
CA ALA A 418 0.07 25.93 -26.99
C ALA A 418 -1.34 26.37 -27.46
N ARG A 419 -2.21 26.75 -26.52
CA ARG A 419 -3.56 27.29 -26.84
C ARG A 419 -3.51 28.69 -27.42
N LEU A 420 -2.56 29.50 -26.96
CA LEU A 420 -2.37 30.87 -27.42
C LEU A 420 -1.65 30.86 -28.78
N HIS A 421 -0.65 30.00 -28.93
CA HIS A 421 0.00 29.75 -30.21
C HIS A 421 -0.97 29.24 -31.29
N SER A 422 -1.80 28.22 -30.98
CA SER A 422 -2.79 27.71 -31.95
C SER A 422 -3.84 28.74 -32.37
N LYS A 423 -4.27 29.61 -31.45
CA LYS A 423 -5.15 30.75 -31.78
C LYS A 423 -4.44 31.79 -32.65
N ALA A 424 -3.17 32.08 -32.37
CA ALA A 424 -2.36 32.99 -33.18
C ALA A 424 -2.19 32.50 -34.61
N VAL A 425 -1.89 31.21 -34.78
CA VAL A 425 -1.75 30.54 -36.07
C VAL A 425 -3.09 30.56 -36.83
N ALA A 426 -4.21 30.29 -36.16
CA ALA A 426 -5.53 30.32 -36.78
C ALA A 426 -5.95 31.72 -37.25
N LEU A 427 -5.53 32.77 -36.54
CA LEU A 427 -5.83 34.16 -36.90
C LEU A 427 -4.93 34.70 -38.02
N SER A 428 -3.65 34.33 -38.02
CA SER A 428 -2.68 34.77 -39.01
C SER A 428 -2.86 34.09 -40.37
N GLN A 429 -3.30 32.83 -40.39
CA GLN A 429 -3.45 32.04 -41.63
C GLN A 429 -4.87 31.47 -41.84
N PRO A 430 -5.89 32.30 -42.10
CA PRO A 430 -7.26 31.85 -42.32
C PRO A 430 -7.44 30.96 -43.56
N PHE A 431 -6.53 31.03 -44.54
CA PHE A 431 -6.58 30.25 -45.79
C PHE A 431 -5.70 29.00 -45.79
N ALA A 432 -4.89 28.75 -44.75
CA ALA A 432 -3.96 27.62 -44.70
C ALA A 432 -4.68 26.27 -44.79
N TYR A 433 -5.87 26.15 -44.18
CA TYR A 433 -6.65 24.91 -44.26
C TYR A 433 -7.17 24.63 -45.68
N GLU A 434 -7.54 25.66 -46.43
CA GLU A 434 -8.00 25.52 -47.82
C GLU A 434 -6.83 25.24 -48.78
N GLN A 435 -5.67 25.86 -48.54
CA GLN A 435 -4.44 25.61 -49.31
C GLN A 435 -3.93 24.20 -49.07
N TRP A 436 -3.83 23.76 -47.81
CA TRP A 436 -3.47 22.38 -47.45
C TRP A 436 -4.43 21.36 -48.06
N ARG A 437 -5.74 21.66 -48.07
CA ARG A 437 -6.74 20.79 -48.70
C ARG A 437 -6.57 20.72 -50.22
N LYS A 438 -6.27 21.83 -50.88
CA LYS A 438 -5.99 21.85 -52.33
C LYS A 438 -4.73 21.05 -52.66
N GLU A 439 -3.65 21.23 -51.92
CA GLU A 439 -2.40 20.48 -52.09
C GLU A 439 -2.61 18.97 -51.87
N LYS A 440 -3.35 18.57 -50.83
CA LYS A 440 -3.71 17.15 -50.60
C LYS A 440 -4.57 16.55 -51.71
N ILE A 441 -5.43 17.35 -52.33
CA ILE A 441 -6.27 16.91 -53.46
C ILE A 441 -5.39 16.78 -54.71
N GLU A 442 -4.51 17.75 -54.98
CA GLU A 442 -3.56 17.73 -56.09
C GLU A 442 -2.58 16.55 -55.98
N GLU A 443 -2.04 16.27 -54.79
CA GLU A 443 -1.18 15.11 -54.51
C GLU A 443 -1.91 13.78 -54.78
N LYS A 444 -3.21 13.70 -54.41
CA LYS A 444 -4.06 12.53 -54.72
C LYS A 444 -4.42 12.43 -56.19
N VAL A 445 -4.57 13.54 -56.91
CA VAL A 445 -4.83 13.54 -58.36
C VAL A 445 -3.56 13.14 -59.11
N ALA A 446 -2.40 13.71 -58.77
CA ALA A 446 -1.11 13.38 -59.35
C ALA A 446 -0.74 11.90 -59.16
N SER A 447 -0.92 11.37 -57.95
CA SER A 447 -0.69 9.93 -57.69
C SER A 447 -1.63 9.02 -58.49
N LYS A 448 -2.88 9.44 -58.76
CA LYS A 448 -3.80 8.71 -59.65
C LYS A 448 -3.39 8.81 -61.11
N VAL A 449 -2.93 9.97 -61.57
CA VAL A 449 -2.42 10.18 -62.94
C VAL A 449 -1.19 9.31 -63.19
N LEU A 450 -0.20 9.33 -62.30
CA LEU A 450 0.98 8.46 -62.37
C LEU A 450 0.61 6.97 -62.37
N ARG A 451 -0.41 6.58 -61.59
CA ARG A 451 -0.92 5.22 -61.57
C ARG A 451 -1.62 4.84 -62.88
N SER A 452 -2.33 5.77 -63.53
CA SER A 452 -2.92 5.54 -64.85
C SER A 452 -1.88 5.50 -65.98
N GLU A 453 -0.82 6.29 -65.88
CA GLU A 453 0.31 6.29 -66.83
C GLU A 453 1.11 4.98 -66.72
N MET A 454 1.31 4.44 -65.51
CA MET A 454 1.90 3.12 -65.32
C MET A 454 1.04 1.99 -65.89
N ILE A 455 -0.28 2.07 -65.79
CA ILE A 455 -1.19 1.06 -66.34
C ILE A 455 -1.21 1.12 -67.87
N THR A 456 -1.19 2.31 -68.46
CA THR A 456 -1.19 2.49 -69.92
C THR A 456 0.16 2.11 -70.54
N THR A 457 1.28 2.44 -69.91
CA THR A 457 2.61 1.93 -70.35
C THR A 457 2.71 0.42 -70.20
N ALA A 458 2.20 -0.18 -69.12
CA ALA A 458 2.16 -1.64 -68.98
C ALA A 458 1.28 -2.33 -70.05
N PHE A 459 0.17 -1.70 -70.46
CA PHE A 459 -0.68 -2.21 -71.55
C PHE A 459 0.01 -2.13 -72.92
N VAL A 460 0.68 -1.01 -73.22
CA VAL A 460 1.41 -0.82 -74.49
C VAL A 460 2.58 -1.81 -74.62
N TYR A 461 3.28 -2.12 -73.54
CA TYR A 461 4.33 -3.15 -73.55
C TYR A 461 3.77 -4.58 -73.70
N CYS A 462 2.50 -4.82 -73.37
CA CYS A 462 1.87 -6.15 -73.50
C CYS A 462 1.26 -6.40 -74.90
N GLU A 463 1.01 -5.35 -75.70
CA GLU A 463 0.52 -5.47 -77.09
C GLU A 463 1.64 -5.54 -78.13
N ILE A 464 2.89 -5.20 -77.77
CA ILE A 464 4.05 -5.18 -78.68
C ILE A 464 4.92 -6.47 -78.56
N GLY A 465 4.63 -7.36 -77.61
CA GLY A 465 5.22 -8.70 -77.49
C GLY A 465 4.23 -9.77 -77.91
#